data_AF-A0A0N0VEU3-F1
#
_entry.id   AF-A0A0N0VEU3-F1
#
_cell.length_a   1.000
_cell.length_b   1.000
_cell.length_c   1.000
_cell.angle_alpha   90.00
_cell.angle_beta   90.00
_cell.angle_gamma   90.00
#
_symmetry.space_group_name_H-M   'P 1'
#
loop_
_entity.id
_entity.type
_entity.pdbx_description
1 polymer ?
#
loop_
_entity_poly.entity_id
_entity_poly.type
_entity_poly.pdbx_seq_one_letter_code
_entity_poly.pdbx_strand_id
1 'polypeptide(L)'
;MHPRTSGQGIFPRYGGGWMHQFGHVYALQQELLNPNANNWFRAVELWHTARQEGVAMNSTHFTAILRQCVQPGAWAQSLQALQQMTREHIRPDVIGVGCALAACVEGKHYVAVEDIFNTFHKSMQLDSVCHLARIRARQECGDTKGAIEAGKQQQQEQAPFLPYTYTHLLEACNVEDDDVYALELVRSMHTEQWAPSQRAAVAMRELGDRHPLIARASEPVLELVDSNSPLSLDASPHSHAHASNEKKP
;
A
#
# COMPACT_ATOMS: atom_id res chain seq x y z
N MET A 1 10.13 32.10 -1.25
CA MET A 1 10.65 30.73 -1.07
C MET A 1 12.14 30.76 -1.39
N HIS A 2 13.01 30.31 -0.49
CA HIS A 2 14.43 30.09 -0.80
C HIS A 2 14.61 28.61 -1.16
N PRO A 3 15.42 28.25 -2.17
CA PRO A 3 15.68 26.86 -2.51
C PRO A 3 16.34 26.13 -1.34
N ARG A 4 15.99 24.86 -1.12
CA ARG A 4 16.65 24.01 -0.10
C ARG A 4 18.12 23.81 -0.40
N THR A 5 18.44 23.74 -1.69
CA THR A 5 19.81 23.70 -2.17
C THR A 5 19.99 24.79 -3.23
N SER A 6 20.71 25.85 -2.85
CA SER A 6 21.27 26.84 -3.77
C SER A 6 22.78 26.67 -3.84
N GLY A 7 23.38 26.61 -5.03
CA GLY A 7 24.84 26.64 -5.15
C GLY A 7 25.39 26.18 -6.49
N GLN A 8 26.61 26.67 -6.79
CA GLN A 8 27.43 26.14 -7.88
C GLN A 8 27.83 24.69 -7.56
N GLY A 9 27.68 23.78 -8.54
CA GLY A 9 28.15 22.39 -8.45
C GLY A 9 27.09 21.33 -8.14
N ILE A 10 25.87 21.72 -7.75
CA ILE A 10 24.75 20.79 -7.46
C ILE A 10 23.95 20.50 -8.74
N PHE A 11 23.75 21.53 -9.57
CA PHE A 11 22.95 21.40 -10.78
C PHE A 11 23.74 20.81 -11.94
N PRO A 12 23.10 20.01 -12.82
CA PRO A 12 23.78 19.37 -13.93
C PRO A 12 24.45 20.37 -14.89
N ARG A 13 25.62 20.00 -15.41
CA ARG A 13 26.41 20.85 -16.33
C ARG A 13 25.72 21.09 -17.68
N TYR A 14 24.88 20.16 -18.14
CA TYR A 14 24.17 20.30 -19.42
C TYR A 14 23.14 21.45 -19.44
N GLY A 15 22.71 21.94 -18.27
CA GLY A 15 21.84 23.10 -18.14
C GLY A 15 22.58 24.42 -17.90
N GLY A 16 23.91 24.47 -18.11
CA GLY A 16 24.73 25.65 -17.79
C GLY A 16 25.08 25.79 -16.29
N GLY A 17 24.71 24.80 -15.46
CA GLY A 17 24.89 24.85 -14.01
C GLY A 17 23.86 25.75 -13.33
N TRP A 18 24.22 26.36 -12.20
CA TRP A 18 23.32 27.25 -11.48
C TRP A 18 23.17 28.59 -12.22
N MET A 19 21.97 28.86 -12.73
CA MET A 19 21.60 30.14 -13.35
C MET A 19 20.66 30.91 -12.41
N HIS A 20 21.13 32.05 -11.87
CA HIS A 20 20.36 32.84 -10.90
C HIS A 20 18.99 33.29 -11.44
N GLN A 21 18.88 33.53 -12.75
CA GLN A 21 17.63 33.89 -13.44
C GLN A 21 16.53 32.83 -13.27
N PHE A 22 16.90 31.55 -13.20
CA PHE A 22 15.99 30.41 -13.03
C PHE A 22 15.98 29.85 -11.60
N GLY A 23 16.50 30.60 -10.63
CA GLY A 23 16.58 30.18 -9.22
C GLY A 23 15.23 29.72 -8.64
N HIS A 24 14.14 30.38 -9.03
CA HIS A 24 12.78 30.04 -8.62
C HIS A 24 12.30 28.71 -9.23
N VAL A 25 12.62 28.43 -10.49
CA VAL A 25 12.31 27.16 -11.16
C VAL A 25 13.02 25.99 -10.48
N TYR A 26 14.31 26.16 -10.15
CA TYR A 26 15.07 25.13 -9.43
C TYR A 26 14.49 24.87 -8.03
N ALA A 27 14.10 25.93 -7.31
CA ALA A 27 13.44 25.78 -6.01
C ALA A 27 12.10 25.04 -6.14
N LEU A 28 11.32 25.36 -7.18
CA LEU A 28 10.02 24.75 -7.43
C LEU A 28 10.15 23.25 -7.75
N GLN A 29 11.09 22.86 -8.61
CA GLN A 29 11.35 21.46 -8.91
C GLN A 29 11.78 20.66 -7.67
N GLN A 30 12.61 21.26 -6.80
CA GLN A 30 13.01 20.62 -5.53
C GLN A 30 11.82 20.41 -4.59
N GLU A 31 10.91 21.37 -4.48
CA GLU A 31 9.72 21.24 -3.62
C GLU A 31 8.71 20.24 -4.19
N LEU A 32 8.54 20.19 -5.52
CA LEU A 32 7.68 19.20 -6.19
C LEU A 32 8.16 17.76 -5.98
N LEU A 33 9.47 17.54 -6.09
CA LEU A 33 10.08 16.22 -5.97
C LEU A 33 10.48 15.87 -4.53
N ASN A 34 10.06 16.65 -3.54
CA ASN A 34 10.43 16.41 -2.16
C ASN A 34 9.81 15.09 -1.63
N PRO A 35 10.63 14.08 -1.27
CA PRO A 35 10.14 12.79 -0.81
C PRO A 35 9.51 12.85 0.59
N ASN A 36 9.71 13.93 1.34
CA ASN A 36 9.15 14.09 2.69
C ASN A 36 7.90 14.98 2.71
N ALA A 37 7.42 15.42 1.54
CA ALA A 37 6.17 16.17 1.45
C ALA A 37 4.98 15.21 1.59
N ASN A 38 4.08 15.52 2.53
CA ASN A 38 2.84 14.77 2.79
C ASN A 38 1.59 15.65 2.70
N ASN A 39 1.67 16.83 2.07
CA ASN A 39 0.54 17.77 1.98
C ASN A 39 0.04 17.85 0.53
N TRP A 40 -1.04 17.12 0.25
CA TRP A 40 -1.63 17.06 -1.08
C TRP A 40 -2.12 18.42 -1.60
N PHE A 41 -2.67 19.29 -0.74
CA PHE A 41 -3.11 20.64 -1.15
C PHE A 41 -1.93 21.43 -1.69
N ARG A 42 -0.82 21.43 -0.95
CA ARG A 42 0.41 22.09 -1.37
C ARG A 42 0.98 21.46 -2.64
N ALA A 43 0.87 20.15 -2.82
CA ALA A 43 1.29 19.48 -4.04
C ALA A 43 0.50 19.96 -5.27
N VAL A 44 -0.81 20.14 -5.13
CA VAL A 44 -1.69 20.68 -6.20
C VAL A 44 -1.41 22.15 -6.46
N GLU A 45 -1.17 22.97 -5.43
CA GLU A 45 -0.74 24.36 -5.60
C GLU A 45 0.58 24.44 -6.37
N LEU A 46 1.58 23.65 -5.98
CA LEU A 46 2.88 23.59 -6.65
C LEU A 46 2.76 23.07 -8.09
N TRP A 47 1.81 22.18 -8.35
CA TRP A 47 1.49 21.73 -9.71
C TRP A 47 0.93 22.88 -10.55
N HIS A 48 0.01 23.68 -10.02
CA HIS A 48 -0.52 24.85 -10.72
C HIS A 48 0.54 25.93 -10.95
N THR A 49 1.40 26.21 -9.97
CA THR A 49 2.50 27.17 -10.15
C THR A 49 3.51 26.67 -11.18
N ALA A 50 3.86 25.38 -11.18
CA ALA A 50 4.76 24.80 -12.17
C ALA A 50 4.21 24.91 -13.60
N ARG A 51 2.90 24.75 -13.75
CA ARG A 51 2.23 24.96 -15.05
C ARG A 51 2.24 26.42 -15.49
N GLN A 52 2.06 27.37 -14.55
CA GLN A 52 2.11 28.81 -14.84
C GLN A 52 3.53 29.26 -15.24
N GLU A 53 4.54 28.75 -14.56
CA GLU A 53 5.97 29.02 -14.82
C GLU A 53 6.51 28.24 -16.03
N GLY A 54 5.69 27.42 -16.70
CA GLY A 54 6.09 26.66 -17.88
C GLY A 54 7.11 25.55 -17.61
N VAL A 55 7.14 25.02 -16.39
CA VAL A 55 8.05 23.92 -16.01
C VAL A 55 7.57 22.61 -16.65
N ALA A 56 8.44 21.97 -17.44
CA ALA A 56 8.15 20.67 -18.02
C ALA A 56 8.11 19.59 -16.93
N MET A 57 6.91 19.07 -16.65
CA MET A 57 6.71 17.94 -15.74
C MET A 57 6.80 16.61 -16.48
N ASN A 58 7.15 15.56 -15.75
CA ASN A 58 7.26 14.19 -16.25
C ASN A 58 6.52 13.24 -15.29
N SER A 59 6.55 11.93 -15.56
CA SER A 59 5.90 10.91 -14.72
C SER A 59 6.33 10.96 -13.24
N THR A 60 7.59 11.29 -12.94
CA THR A 60 8.07 11.34 -11.54
C THR A 60 7.46 12.50 -10.75
N HIS A 61 7.24 13.65 -11.38
CA HIS A 61 6.54 14.78 -10.74
C HIS A 61 5.09 14.40 -10.41
N PHE A 62 4.37 13.80 -11.36
CA PHE A 62 3.00 13.35 -11.13
C PHE A 62 2.92 12.25 -10.08
N THR A 63 3.85 11.30 -10.08
CA THR A 63 3.93 10.25 -9.06
C THR A 63 4.14 10.84 -7.66
N ALA A 64 4.97 11.88 -7.51
CA ALA A 64 5.18 12.58 -6.24
C ALA A 64 3.90 13.28 -5.74
N ILE A 65 3.10 13.85 -6.64
CA ILE A 65 1.79 14.45 -6.34
C ILE A 65 0.80 13.35 -5.93
N LEU A 66 0.70 12.28 -6.70
CA LEU A 66 -0.20 11.15 -6.45
C LEU A 66 0.07 10.48 -5.10
N ARG A 67 1.33 10.29 -4.75
CA ARG A 67 1.72 9.70 -3.45
C ARG A 67 1.20 10.51 -2.27
N GLN A 68 1.17 11.84 -2.38
CA GLN A 68 0.64 12.72 -1.33
C GLN A 68 -0.89 12.64 -1.21
N CYS A 69 -1.59 12.19 -2.25
CA CYS A 69 -3.05 12.04 -2.25
C CYS A 69 -3.53 10.75 -1.55
N VAL A 70 -2.65 9.80 -1.25
CA VAL A 70 -3.00 8.47 -0.72
C VAL A 70 -3.55 8.56 0.71
N GLN A 71 -2.71 8.99 1.67
CA GLN A 71 -3.07 9.07 3.09
C GLN A 71 -4.34 9.91 3.38
N PRO A 72 -4.56 11.07 2.74
CA PRO A 72 -5.78 11.86 2.94
C PRO A 72 -7.01 11.32 2.17
N GLY A 73 -6.86 10.30 1.31
CA GLY A 73 -7.95 9.82 0.46
C GLY A 73 -8.42 10.85 -0.57
N ALA A 74 -7.51 11.67 -1.10
CA ALA A 74 -7.80 12.75 -2.05
C ALA A 74 -8.02 12.22 -3.48
N TRP A 75 -9.07 11.40 -3.64
CA TRP A 75 -9.39 10.66 -4.86
C TRP A 75 -9.70 11.58 -6.06
N ALA A 76 -10.34 12.72 -5.84
CA ALA A 76 -10.69 13.63 -6.93
C ALA A 76 -9.43 14.23 -7.58
N GLN A 77 -8.45 14.59 -6.76
CA GLN A 77 -7.18 15.15 -7.20
C GLN A 77 -6.30 14.08 -7.84
N SER A 78 -6.33 12.83 -7.34
CA SER A 78 -5.59 11.74 -7.98
C SER A 78 -6.13 11.43 -9.38
N LEU A 79 -7.45 11.43 -9.56
CA LEU A 79 -8.08 11.29 -10.87
C LEU A 79 -7.75 12.47 -11.80
N GLN A 80 -7.79 13.70 -11.30
CA GLN A 80 -7.41 14.88 -12.08
C GLN A 80 -5.94 14.81 -12.54
N ALA A 81 -5.03 14.34 -11.68
CA ALA A 81 -3.63 14.15 -12.04
C ALA A 81 -3.48 13.11 -13.16
N LEU A 82 -4.12 11.94 -13.06
CA LEU A 82 -4.10 10.91 -14.13
C LEU A 82 -4.72 11.41 -15.44
N GLN A 83 -5.82 12.16 -15.37
CA GLN A 83 -6.44 12.76 -16.55
C GLN A 83 -5.49 13.79 -17.20
N GLN A 84 -4.79 14.60 -16.40
CA GLN A 84 -3.82 15.53 -16.96
C GLN A 84 -2.65 14.81 -17.61
N MET A 85 -2.09 13.77 -16.98
CA MET A 85 -1.04 12.95 -17.59
C MET A 85 -1.47 12.44 -18.96
N THR A 86 -2.71 11.97 -19.08
CA THR A 86 -3.29 11.50 -20.35
C THR A 86 -3.38 12.63 -21.39
N ARG A 87 -3.84 13.83 -20.98
CA ARG A 87 -3.95 15.02 -21.86
C ARG A 87 -2.59 15.53 -22.33
N GLU A 88 -1.57 15.41 -21.49
CA GLU A 88 -0.19 15.82 -21.81
C GLU A 88 0.61 14.70 -22.48
N HIS A 89 -0.03 13.55 -22.80
CA HIS A 89 0.60 12.36 -23.37
C HIS A 89 1.75 11.80 -22.51
N ILE A 90 1.71 12.04 -21.20
CA ILE A 90 2.64 11.49 -20.22
C ILE A 90 2.04 10.16 -19.76
N ARG A 91 2.76 9.05 -19.97
CA ARG A 91 2.33 7.75 -19.46
C ARG A 91 2.58 7.67 -17.96
N PRO A 92 1.58 7.35 -17.13
CA PRO A 92 1.80 7.07 -15.72
C PRO A 92 2.58 5.77 -15.56
N ASP A 93 3.45 5.71 -14.57
CA ASP A 93 4.14 4.48 -14.18
C ASP A 93 3.24 3.62 -13.28
N VAL A 94 3.57 2.33 -13.13
CA VAL A 94 2.84 1.38 -12.25
C VAL A 94 2.68 1.95 -10.84
N ILE A 95 3.72 2.61 -10.32
CA ILE A 95 3.70 3.26 -9.00
C ILE A 95 2.66 4.39 -8.96
N GLY A 96 2.61 5.23 -10.00
CA GLY A 96 1.63 6.32 -10.11
C GLY A 96 0.20 5.79 -10.14
N VAL A 97 -0.05 4.75 -10.94
CA VAL A 97 -1.36 4.07 -10.99
C VAL A 97 -1.72 3.47 -9.63
N GLY A 98 -0.77 2.78 -8.98
CA GLY A 98 -0.96 2.21 -7.64
C GLY A 98 -1.31 3.27 -6.58
N CYS A 99 -0.64 4.43 -6.61
CA CYS A 99 -0.99 5.55 -5.72
C CYS A 99 -2.39 6.09 -6.01
N ALA A 100 -2.79 6.21 -7.28
CA ALA A 100 -4.13 6.67 -7.63
C ALA A 100 -5.22 5.69 -7.18
N LEU A 101 -5.00 4.38 -7.37
CA LEU A 101 -5.90 3.32 -6.87
C LEU A 101 -6.00 3.37 -5.35
N ALA A 102 -4.88 3.45 -4.64
CA ALA A 102 -4.86 3.54 -3.18
C ALA A 102 -5.60 4.79 -2.66
N ALA A 103 -5.40 5.95 -3.28
CA ALA A 103 -6.12 7.17 -2.93
C ALA A 103 -7.64 7.04 -3.14
N CYS A 104 -8.08 6.32 -4.19
CA CYS A 104 -9.50 6.03 -4.42
C CYS A 104 -10.07 5.07 -3.38
N VAL A 105 -9.29 4.06 -2.95
CA VAL A 105 -9.70 3.14 -1.87
C VAL A 105 -9.86 3.90 -0.55
N GLU A 106 -8.87 4.71 -0.14
CA GLU A 106 -8.95 5.53 1.09
C GLU A 106 -10.09 6.56 1.01
N GLY A 107 -10.34 7.09 -0.20
CA GLY A 107 -11.47 7.99 -0.49
C GLY A 107 -12.83 7.30 -0.63
N LYS A 108 -12.92 5.97 -0.44
CA LYS A 108 -14.12 5.13 -0.61
C LYS A 108 -14.80 5.26 -1.99
N HIS A 109 -14.03 5.55 -3.01
CA HIS A 109 -14.52 5.76 -4.38
C HIS A 109 -14.28 4.51 -5.26
N TYR A 110 -14.90 3.39 -4.87
CA TYR A 110 -14.62 2.06 -5.41
C TYR A 110 -14.89 1.90 -6.91
N VAL A 111 -15.90 2.59 -7.46
CA VAL A 111 -16.21 2.54 -8.91
C VAL A 111 -15.02 3.00 -9.75
N ALA A 112 -14.34 4.07 -9.31
CA ALA A 112 -13.18 4.60 -10.01
C ALA A 112 -11.98 3.63 -9.97
N VAL A 113 -11.87 2.80 -8.91
CA VAL A 113 -10.81 1.79 -8.79
C VAL A 113 -10.93 0.78 -9.94
N GLU A 114 -12.13 0.28 -10.20
CA GLU A 114 -12.38 -0.67 -11.30
C GLU A 114 -12.12 -0.04 -12.67
N ASP A 115 -12.59 1.20 -12.88
CA ASP A 115 -12.39 1.91 -14.15
C ASP A 115 -10.91 2.14 -14.45
N ILE A 116 -10.14 2.62 -13.46
CA ILE A 116 -8.69 2.81 -13.57
C ILE A 116 -8.02 1.47 -13.83
N PHE A 117 -8.33 0.44 -13.02
CA PHE A 117 -7.70 -0.86 -13.16
C PHE A 117 -7.94 -1.47 -14.54
N ASN A 118 -9.18 -1.47 -15.03
CA ASN A 118 -9.54 -2.01 -16.35
C ASN A 118 -8.91 -1.24 -17.51
N THR A 119 -8.72 0.08 -17.33
CA THR A 119 -8.04 0.92 -18.32
C THR A 119 -6.55 0.56 -18.42
N PHE A 120 -5.87 0.45 -17.28
CA PHE A 120 -4.43 0.23 -17.27
C PHE A 120 -4.02 -1.23 -17.45
N HIS A 121 -4.82 -2.19 -16.98
CA HIS A 121 -4.58 -3.63 -17.13
C HIS A 121 -4.41 -4.05 -18.59
N LYS A 122 -5.11 -3.39 -19.53
CA LYS A 122 -4.96 -3.64 -20.97
C LYS A 122 -3.65 -3.10 -21.56
N SER A 123 -3.06 -2.11 -20.91
CA SER A 123 -1.93 -1.33 -21.44
C SER A 123 -0.60 -1.63 -20.76
N MET A 124 -0.64 -2.19 -19.55
CA MET A 124 0.48 -2.31 -18.64
C MET A 124 0.32 -3.53 -17.74
N GLN A 125 1.43 -4.18 -17.40
CA GLN A 125 1.46 -5.19 -16.34
C GLN A 125 1.36 -4.49 -14.98
N LEU A 126 0.25 -4.74 -14.28
CA LEU A 126 0.00 -4.17 -12.97
C LEU A 126 0.71 -4.99 -11.89
N ASP A 127 1.22 -4.30 -10.88
CA ASP A 127 1.88 -4.95 -9.74
C ASP A 127 0.85 -5.49 -8.74
N SER A 128 1.28 -6.43 -7.91
CA SER A 128 0.59 -6.98 -6.74
C SER A 128 -0.11 -5.92 -5.87
N VAL A 129 0.49 -4.73 -5.72
CA VAL A 129 -0.12 -3.58 -4.99
C VAL A 129 -1.38 -3.05 -5.68
N CYS A 130 -1.41 -3.03 -7.01
CA CYS A 130 -2.58 -2.60 -7.77
C CYS A 130 -3.72 -3.62 -7.66
N HIS A 131 -3.40 -4.92 -7.71
CA HIS A 131 -4.38 -5.98 -7.47
C HIS A 131 -4.92 -5.95 -6.04
N LEU A 132 -4.06 -5.72 -5.04
CA LEU A 132 -4.46 -5.55 -3.65
C LEU A 132 -5.47 -4.40 -3.49
N ALA A 133 -5.23 -3.26 -4.13
CA ALA A 133 -6.15 -2.11 -4.07
C ALA A 133 -7.54 -2.47 -4.64
N ARG A 134 -7.58 -3.23 -5.75
CA ARG A 134 -8.83 -3.73 -6.34
C ARG A 134 -9.57 -4.71 -5.43
N ILE A 135 -8.86 -5.69 -4.87
CA ILE A 135 -9.44 -6.69 -3.95
C ILE A 135 -10.00 -6.00 -2.70
N ARG A 136 -9.24 -5.07 -2.11
CA ARG A 136 -9.70 -4.29 -0.96
C ARG A 136 -10.92 -3.43 -1.30
N ALA A 137 -10.94 -2.76 -2.45
CA ALA A 137 -12.10 -1.99 -2.89
C ALA A 137 -13.37 -2.84 -2.99
N ARG A 138 -13.27 -4.04 -3.58
CA ARG A 138 -14.41 -4.97 -3.73
C ARG A 138 -14.89 -5.49 -2.37
N GLN A 139 -13.97 -5.83 -1.47
CA GLN A 139 -14.31 -6.25 -0.12
C GLN A 139 -15.05 -5.15 0.65
N GLU A 140 -14.54 -3.91 0.64
CA GLU A 140 -15.18 -2.78 1.33
C GLU A 140 -16.52 -2.36 0.69
N CYS A 141 -16.70 -2.60 -0.62
CA CYS A 141 -17.96 -2.40 -1.34
C CYS A 141 -18.99 -3.51 -1.04
N GLY A 142 -18.56 -4.63 -0.44
CA GLY A 142 -19.40 -5.81 -0.18
C GLY A 142 -19.54 -6.78 -1.35
N ASP A 143 -18.81 -6.57 -2.45
CA ASP A 143 -18.73 -7.52 -3.57
C ASP A 143 -17.62 -8.56 -3.30
N THR A 144 -17.90 -9.45 -2.35
CA THR A 144 -17.00 -10.52 -1.89
C THR A 144 -16.74 -11.56 -2.97
N LYS A 145 -17.74 -11.85 -3.82
CA LYS A 145 -17.57 -12.73 -5.00
C LYS A 145 -16.59 -12.13 -6.00
N GLY A 146 -16.75 -10.86 -6.35
CA GLY A 146 -15.81 -10.15 -7.19
C GLY A 146 -14.41 -10.12 -6.59
N ALA A 147 -14.27 -9.98 -5.27
CA ALA A 147 -12.96 -10.00 -4.61
C ALA A 147 -12.24 -11.35 -4.82
N ILE A 148 -12.95 -12.48 -4.68
CA ILE A 148 -12.42 -13.83 -4.91
C ILE A 148 -12.02 -14.02 -6.39
N GLU A 149 -12.86 -13.58 -7.33
CA GLU A 149 -12.55 -13.63 -8.76
C GLU A 149 -11.30 -12.81 -9.10
N ALA A 150 -11.14 -11.63 -8.50
CA ALA A 150 -9.94 -10.81 -8.67
C ALA A 150 -8.67 -11.48 -8.10
N GLY A 151 -8.79 -12.19 -6.98
CA GLY A 151 -7.70 -13.01 -6.43
C GLY A 151 -7.30 -14.16 -7.35
N LYS A 152 -8.29 -14.90 -7.89
CA LYS A 152 -8.06 -15.97 -8.88
C LYS A 152 -7.41 -15.42 -10.16
N GLN A 153 -7.82 -14.24 -10.60
CA GLN A 153 -7.20 -13.55 -11.74
C GLN A 153 -5.73 -13.21 -11.46
N GLN A 154 -5.41 -12.70 -10.26
CA GLN A 154 -4.02 -12.39 -9.89
C GLN A 154 -3.12 -13.66 -9.89
N GLN A 155 -3.65 -14.82 -9.49
CA GLN A 155 -2.93 -16.10 -9.59
C GLN A 155 -2.68 -16.52 -11.04
N GLN A 156 -3.67 -16.35 -11.92
CA GLN A 156 -3.52 -16.66 -13.34
C GLN A 156 -2.46 -15.78 -14.02
N GLU A 157 -2.38 -14.52 -13.61
CA GLU A 157 -1.36 -13.58 -14.06
C GLU A 157 0.03 -13.85 -13.44
N GLN A 158 0.14 -14.84 -12.54
CA GLN A 158 1.36 -15.22 -11.82
C GLN A 158 1.98 -14.05 -11.02
N ALA A 159 1.17 -13.07 -10.65
CA ALA A 159 1.61 -11.98 -9.78
C ALA A 159 1.66 -12.49 -8.33
N PRO A 160 2.75 -12.25 -7.59
CA PRO A 160 2.90 -12.75 -6.23
C PRO A 160 1.84 -12.16 -5.30
N PHE A 161 1.40 -12.94 -4.34
CA PHE A 161 0.51 -12.46 -3.29
C PHE A 161 1.29 -11.77 -2.18
N LEU A 162 0.81 -10.59 -1.80
CA LEU A 162 1.30 -9.89 -0.62
C LEU A 162 0.56 -10.42 0.62
N PRO A 163 1.16 -10.35 1.83
CA PRO A 163 0.50 -10.76 3.07
C PRO A 163 -0.89 -10.17 3.25
N TYR A 164 -1.05 -8.88 2.96
CA TYR A 164 -2.32 -8.15 3.03
C TYR A 164 -3.36 -8.63 1.99
N THR A 165 -2.93 -9.25 0.90
CA THR A 165 -3.85 -9.83 -0.10
C THR A 165 -4.55 -11.04 0.49
N TYR A 166 -3.79 -11.91 1.18
CA TYR A 166 -4.34 -13.05 1.89
C TYR A 166 -5.36 -12.63 2.95
N THR A 167 -5.10 -11.55 3.68
CA THR A 167 -6.03 -11.09 4.73
C THR A 167 -7.38 -10.70 4.13
N HIS A 168 -7.40 -9.91 3.06
CA HIS A 168 -8.65 -9.46 2.43
C HIS A 168 -9.38 -10.60 1.70
N LEU A 169 -8.65 -11.53 1.07
CA LEU A 169 -9.26 -12.68 0.41
C LEU A 169 -9.85 -13.67 1.41
N LEU A 170 -9.16 -13.97 2.52
CA LEU A 170 -9.70 -14.85 3.57
C LEU A 170 -10.93 -14.26 4.23
N GLU A 171 -10.96 -12.93 4.46
CA GLU A 171 -12.17 -12.25 4.93
C GLU A 171 -13.31 -12.35 3.91
N ALA A 172 -13.03 -12.21 2.61
CA ALA A 172 -14.04 -12.39 1.56
C ALA A 172 -14.56 -13.85 1.50
N CYS A 173 -13.67 -14.84 1.63
CA CYS A 173 -14.05 -16.25 1.70
C CYS A 173 -14.89 -16.57 2.93
N ASN A 174 -14.62 -15.92 4.07
CA ASN A 174 -15.40 -16.11 5.30
C ASN A 174 -16.84 -15.61 5.17
N VAL A 175 -17.10 -14.61 4.31
CA VAL A 175 -18.46 -14.11 4.06
C VAL A 175 -19.21 -14.99 3.05
N GLU A 176 -18.52 -15.50 2.02
CA GLU A 176 -19.13 -16.31 0.94
C GLU A 176 -19.14 -17.82 1.21
N ASP A 177 -18.46 -18.28 2.26
CA ASP A 177 -18.27 -19.69 2.62
C ASP A 177 -17.62 -20.52 1.49
N ASP A 178 -16.71 -19.92 0.72
CA ASP A 178 -15.86 -20.64 -0.26
C ASP A 178 -14.69 -21.33 0.45
N ASP A 179 -14.94 -22.56 0.89
CA ASP A 179 -13.99 -23.38 1.65
C ASP A 179 -12.83 -23.91 0.79
N VAL A 180 -13.08 -24.19 -0.48
CA VAL A 180 -12.06 -24.67 -1.42
C VAL A 180 -11.00 -23.60 -1.64
N TYR A 181 -11.41 -22.38 -1.99
CA TYR A 181 -10.46 -21.31 -2.25
C TYR A 181 -9.73 -20.86 -0.97
N ALA A 182 -10.43 -20.82 0.18
CA ALA A 182 -9.80 -20.53 1.46
C ALA A 182 -8.70 -21.55 1.80
N LEU A 183 -8.93 -22.85 1.56
CA LEU A 183 -7.94 -23.89 1.83
C LEU A 183 -6.71 -23.79 0.91
N GLU A 184 -6.90 -23.39 -0.35
CA GLU A 184 -5.78 -23.09 -1.27
C GLU A 184 -4.94 -21.91 -0.76
N LEU A 185 -5.58 -20.84 -0.29
CA LEU A 185 -4.88 -19.66 0.25
C LEU A 185 -4.11 -19.99 1.53
N VAL A 186 -4.68 -20.76 2.46
CA VAL A 186 -3.98 -21.17 3.69
C VAL A 186 -2.76 -22.03 3.37
N ARG A 187 -2.87 -22.93 2.38
CA ARG A 187 -1.73 -23.72 1.91
C ARG A 187 -0.65 -22.85 1.28
N SER A 188 -1.02 -21.90 0.43
CA SER A 188 -0.04 -21.02 -0.21
C SER A 188 0.66 -20.13 0.82
N MET A 189 -0.07 -19.62 1.82
CA MET A 189 0.51 -18.89 2.96
C MET A 189 1.53 -19.75 3.73
N HIS A 190 1.22 -21.02 3.99
CA HIS A 190 2.15 -21.93 4.66
C HIS A 190 3.39 -22.21 3.81
N THR A 191 3.24 -22.45 2.49
CA THR A 191 4.39 -22.70 1.61
C THR A 191 5.31 -21.49 1.48
N GLU A 192 4.75 -20.28 1.49
CA GLU A 192 5.49 -19.03 1.40
C GLU A 192 5.98 -18.53 2.77
N GLN A 193 5.63 -19.22 3.86
CA GLN A 193 6.00 -18.89 5.24
C GLN A 193 5.57 -17.48 5.67
N TRP A 194 4.43 -17.00 5.18
CA TRP A 194 3.89 -15.71 5.61
C TRP A 194 3.22 -15.80 6.98
N ALA A 195 3.60 -14.89 7.87
CA ALA A 195 2.91 -14.73 9.15
C ALA A 195 1.49 -14.14 8.92
N PRO A 196 0.43 -14.81 9.40
CA PRO A 196 -0.92 -14.27 9.29
C PRO A 196 -1.05 -12.96 10.07
N SER A 197 -1.79 -12.01 9.52
CA SER A 197 -2.26 -10.88 10.32
C SER A 197 -3.29 -11.36 11.34
N GLN A 198 -3.50 -10.59 12.42
CA GLN A 198 -4.54 -10.88 13.41
C GLN A 198 -5.94 -11.02 12.77
N ARG A 199 -6.22 -10.21 11.74
CA ARG A 199 -7.48 -10.27 10.98
C ARG A 199 -7.63 -11.57 10.18
N ALA A 200 -6.56 -11.99 9.50
CA ALA A 200 -6.55 -13.28 8.82
C ALA A 200 -6.69 -14.45 9.80
N ALA A 201 -6.06 -14.38 10.97
CA ALA A 201 -6.16 -15.40 12.00
C ALA A 201 -7.60 -15.58 12.50
N VAL A 202 -8.33 -14.49 12.72
CA VAL A 202 -9.76 -14.54 13.10
C VAL A 202 -10.59 -15.16 11.97
N ALA A 203 -10.43 -14.69 10.73
CA ALA A 203 -11.15 -15.24 9.58
C ALA A 203 -10.89 -16.74 9.37
N MET A 204 -9.65 -17.20 9.58
CA MET A 204 -9.30 -18.62 9.50
C MET A 204 -9.93 -19.45 10.63
N ARG A 205 -10.02 -18.92 11.86
CA ARG A 205 -10.67 -19.61 12.98
C ARG A 205 -12.18 -19.75 12.74
N GLU A 206 -12.84 -18.67 12.31
CA GLU A 206 -14.28 -18.68 11.99
C GLU A 206 -14.62 -19.62 10.83
N LEU A 207 -13.75 -19.71 9.82
CA LEU A 207 -13.86 -20.72 8.75
C LEU A 207 -13.55 -22.13 9.27
N GLY A 208 -12.58 -22.27 10.17
CA GLY A 208 -12.19 -23.55 10.77
C GLY A 208 -13.28 -24.17 11.64
N ASP A 209 -14.03 -23.36 12.38
CA ASP A 209 -15.18 -23.81 13.18
C ASP A 209 -16.30 -24.41 12.31
N ARG A 210 -16.42 -23.92 11.07
CA ARG A 210 -17.43 -24.38 10.09
C ARG A 210 -16.92 -25.52 9.22
N HIS A 211 -15.63 -25.53 8.88
CA HIS A 211 -15.01 -26.51 8.00
C HIS A 211 -13.79 -27.18 8.67
N PRO A 212 -13.88 -28.48 9.01
CA PRO A 212 -12.83 -29.18 9.76
C PRO A 212 -11.53 -29.37 8.96
N LEU A 213 -11.59 -29.28 7.62
CA LEU A 213 -10.41 -29.37 6.75
C LEU A 213 -9.57 -28.10 6.79
N ILE A 214 -10.21 -26.93 6.96
CA ILE A 214 -9.52 -25.64 7.09
C ILE A 214 -8.89 -25.55 8.48
N ALA A 215 -9.58 -25.99 9.53
CA ALA A 215 -9.05 -26.03 10.89
C ALA A 215 -7.68 -26.72 10.94
N ARG A 216 -7.58 -27.95 10.40
CA ARG A 216 -6.34 -28.72 10.32
C ARG A 216 -5.24 -28.06 9.48
N ALA A 217 -5.61 -27.34 8.42
CA ALA A 217 -4.65 -26.62 7.58
C ALA A 217 -4.17 -25.31 8.24
N SER A 218 -5.02 -24.70 9.06
CA SER A 218 -4.75 -23.42 9.73
C SER A 218 -3.95 -23.56 11.03
N GLU A 219 -4.00 -24.73 11.70
CA GLU A 219 -3.22 -25.02 12.93
C GLU A 219 -1.73 -24.62 12.84
N PRO A 220 -0.93 -25.09 11.87
CA PRO A 220 0.50 -24.72 11.77
C PRO A 220 0.72 -23.24 11.43
N VAL A 221 -0.27 -22.62 10.79
CA VAL A 221 -0.22 -21.21 10.36
C VAL A 221 -0.58 -20.28 11.52
N LEU A 222 -1.49 -20.70 12.42
CA LEU A 222 -1.89 -19.96 13.61
C LEU A 222 -0.82 -20.02 14.73
N GLU A 223 -0.05 -21.11 14.82
CA GLU A 223 1.10 -21.20 15.74
C GLU A 223 2.19 -20.12 15.47
N LEU A 224 2.33 -19.68 14.21
CA LEU A 224 3.22 -18.58 13.82
C LEU A 224 2.73 -17.20 14.33
N VAL A 225 1.44 -17.07 14.63
CA VAL A 225 0.85 -15.85 15.20
C VAL A 225 1.06 -15.84 16.71
N ASP A 226 0.82 -16.98 17.37
CA ASP A 226 0.96 -17.10 18.82
C ASP A 226 2.43 -16.94 19.27
N SER A 227 3.39 -17.41 18.46
CA SER A 227 4.84 -17.20 18.70
C SER A 227 5.32 -15.76 18.46
N ASN A 228 4.59 -14.95 17.69
CA ASN A 228 4.89 -13.53 17.44
C ASN A 228 4.03 -12.55 18.26
N SER A 229 3.15 -13.06 19.13
CA SER A 229 2.44 -12.22 20.08
C SER A 229 3.41 -11.73 21.17
N PRO A 230 3.46 -10.41 21.50
CA PRO A 230 4.36 -9.91 22.53
C PRO A 230 3.77 -10.15 23.92
N LEU A 231 3.53 -11.40 24.32
CA LEU A 231 3.07 -11.74 25.68
C LEU A 231 3.57 -13.11 26.13
N SER A 232 4.87 -13.18 26.45
CA SER A 232 5.37 -14.02 27.54
C SER A 232 6.51 -13.32 28.28
N LEU A 233 6.21 -12.17 28.89
CA LEU A 233 7.08 -11.51 29.87
C LEU A 233 6.54 -11.58 31.31
N ASP A 234 5.45 -12.32 31.54
CA ASP A 234 4.99 -12.69 32.87
C ASP A 234 5.25 -14.18 33.13
N ALA A 235 6.52 -14.50 33.39
CA ALA A 235 6.87 -15.57 34.30
C ALA A 235 7.69 -14.94 35.43
N SER A 236 6.97 -14.48 36.44
CA SER A 236 7.51 -14.03 37.72
C SER A 236 8.55 -15.03 38.25
N PRO A 237 9.70 -14.58 38.78
CA PRO A 237 10.59 -15.47 39.49
C PRO A 237 9.95 -15.83 40.82
N HIS A 238 9.49 -17.07 40.97
CA HIS A 238 9.21 -17.64 42.27
C HIS A 238 10.49 -17.63 43.11
N SER A 239 10.54 -16.67 44.05
CA SER A 239 10.74 -16.94 45.47
C SER A 239 11.54 -18.19 45.83
N HIS A 240 12.86 -18.05 45.96
CA HIS A 240 13.56 -18.72 47.05
C HIS A 240 13.74 -17.72 48.19
N ALA A 241 12.87 -17.87 49.18
CA ALA A 241 13.08 -17.32 50.51
C ALA A 241 14.31 -18.00 51.14
N HIS A 242 15.26 -17.20 51.61
CA HIS A 242 15.99 -17.53 52.83
C HIS A 242 16.06 -16.27 53.71
N ALA A 243 15.40 -16.41 54.85
CA ALA A 243 15.32 -15.41 55.89
C ALA A 243 16.60 -15.35 56.72
N SER A 244 16.96 -14.12 57.10
CA SER A 244 17.44 -13.69 58.42
C SER A 244 18.81 -14.11 58.96
N ASN A 245 19.46 -13.07 59.52
CA ASN A 245 20.47 -13.04 60.57
C ASN A 245 21.92 -13.36 60.20
N GLU A 246 22.78 -12.33 60.21
CA GLU A 246 23.65 -12.11 61.37
C GLU A 246 24.30 -10.72 61.37
N LYS A 247 24.67 -10.29 62.58
CA LYS A 247 25.00 -8.93 62.99
C LYS A 247 26.43 -8.52 62.61
N LYS A 248 26.57 -7.21 62.42
CA LYS A 248 27.71 -6.32 62.77
C LYS A 248 28.67 -6.85 63.85
N PRO A 249 29.94 -6.40 63.86
CA PRO A 249 30.29 -5.02 64.27
C PRO A 249 30.60 -4.06 63.11
#